data_AF-A0A2U1XJ80-F1
#
_entry.id   AF-A0A2U1XJ80-F1
#
_cell.length_a   1.000
_cell.length_b   1.000
_cell.length_c   1.000
_cell.angle_alpha   90.00
_cell.angle_beta   90.00
_cell.angle_gamma   90.00
#
_symmetry.space_group_name_H-M   'P 1'
#
loop_
_entity.id
_entity.type
_entity.pdbx_description
1 polymer ?
#
loop_
_entity_poly.entity_id
_entity_poly.type
_entity_poly.pdbx_seq_one_letter_code
_entity_poly.pdbx_strand_id
1 'polypeptide(L)'
;MSAFLPFSDDTLFDARWLSALSDEVPRAEALDRARPVVADAIARTGAAGAAALAGIEALVAAAALDAIPALLAAETVELPDAAAASERSIHELMSRVAYKRRELMPLFPELIERVAAVHAAAIRACGTARWRLMAARARMQPGRPSSPIQGAGTRYVKSDRFDARAAESLPGIDRTRADRILKRLGETPVPDELELRPLDGGGDLWTIKAGGVSRFILRVERDRRGPFYMVEDVGPQAA
;
A
#
# COMPACT_ATOMS: atom_id res chain seq x y z
N MET A 1 16.01 8.63 14.32
CA MET A 1 14.63 8.94 14.79
C MET A 1 13.70 8.18 13.88
N SER A 2 12.96 7.21 14.41
CA SER A 2 12.07 6.35 13.61
C SER A 2 10.92 7.20 13.09
N ALA A 3 10.78 7.35 11.77
CA ALA A 3 9.60 7.95 11.14
C ALA A 3 8.43 6.96 11.28
N PHE A 4 7.85 6.92 12.48
CA PHE A 4 6.74 6.04 12.80
C PHE A 4 5.47 6.63 12.21
N LEU A 5 4.86 5.95 11.25
CA LEU A 5 3.42 6.07 10.99
C LEU A 5 2.76 4.95 11.80
N PRO A 6 2.21 5.20 12.99
CA PRO A 6 1.38 4.18 13.61
C PRO A 6 0.03 4.27 12.91
N PHE A 7 -0.23 3.40 11.94
CA PHE A 7 -1.62 3.05 11.65
C PHE A 7 -2.09 2.11 12.76
N SER A 8 -2.25 2.64 13.98
CA SER A 8 -2.88 1.89 15.07
C SER A 8 -4.36 1.66 14.75
N ASP A 9 -4.96 0.64 15.37
CA ASP A 9 -6.33 0.14 15.11
C ASP A 9 -7.42 1.23 15.09
N ASP A 10 -7.23 2.35 15.81
CA ASP A 10 -8.19 3.46 15.92
C ASP A 10 -7.89 4.68 15.01
N THR A 11 -6.91 4.59 14.10
CA THR A 11 -6.42 5.79 13.39
C THR A 11 -7.39 6.36 12.36
N LEU A 12 -8.12 5.52 11.64
CA LEU A 12 -9.01 5.94 10.56
C LEU A 12 -10.48 5.95 11.00
N PHE A 13 -10.83 5.13 11.99
CA PHE A 13 -12.15 5.06 12.58
C PHE A 13 -12.04 4.54 14.02
N ASP A 14 -12.83 5.10 14.92
CA ASP A 14 -12.93 4.65 16.31
C ASP A 14 -14.40 4.44 16.67
N ALA A 15 -14.74 3.21 17.06
CA ALA A 15 -16.10 2.83 17.44
C ALA A 15 -16.63 3.64 18.65
N ARG A 16 -15.75 4.20 19.47
CA ARG A 16 -16.13 5.10 20.59
C ARG A 16 -16.79 6.39 20.10
N TRP A 17 -16.56 6.82 18.86
CA TRP A 17 -17.28 7.98 18.28
C TRP A 17 -18.80 7.73 18.18
N LEU A 18 -19.21 6.46 18.20
CA LEU A 18 -20.62 6.05 18.15
C LEU A 18 -21.17 5.65 19.53
N SER A 19 -20.42 5.85 20.62
CA SER A 19 -20.82 5.35 21.95
C SER A 19 -22.20 5.87 22.38
N ALA A 20 -22.53 7.12 22.04
CA ALA A 20 -23.81 7.77 22.32
C ALA A 20 -25.02 7.05 21.65
N LEU A 21 -24.79 6.26 20.60
CA LEU A 21 -25.84 5.42 20.00
C LEU A 21 -26.26 4.25 20.89
N SER A 22 -25.53 3.99 21.99
CA SER A 22 -25.87 2.97 22.97
C SER A 22 -26.74 3.50 24.11
N ASP A 23 -26.82 4.81 24.31
CA ASP A 23 -27.55 5.44 25.42
C ASP A 23 -29.06 5.18 25.31
N GLU A 24 -29.75 4.92 26.42
CA GLU A 24 -31.21 4.76 26.39
C GLU A 24 -31.89 6.13 26.26
N VAL A 25 -32.68 6.30 25.20
CA VAL A 25 -33.42 7.54 24.92
C VAL A 25 -34.84 7.22 24.47
N PRO A 26 -35.81 8.14 24.69
CA PRO A 26 -37.17 7.96 24.19
C PRO A 26 -37.19 7.68 22.70
N ARG A 27 -38.00 6.70 22.28
CA ARG A 27 -38.07 6.23 20.88
C ARG A 27 -38.33 7.36 19.89
N ALA A 28 -39.18 8.32 20.26
CA ALA A 28 -39.53 9.47 19.44
C ALA A 28 -38.34 10.40 19.15
N GLU A 29 -37.33 10.44 20.04
CA GLU A 29 -36.14 11.30 19.91
C GLU A 29 -34.91 10.54 19.37
N ALA A 30 -34.99 9.21 19.27
CA ALA A 30 -33.82 8.37 18.99
C ALA A 30 -33.16 8.68 17.65
N LEU A 31 -33.95 8.87 16.60
CA LEU A 31 -33.42 9.19 15.27
C LEU A 31 -32.76 10.57 15.25
N ASP A 32 -33.41 11.58 15.83
CA ASP A 32 -32.94 12.97 15.83
C ASP A 32 -31.66 13.13 16.64
N ARG A 33 -31.49 12.37 17.72
CA ARG A 33 -30.23 12.32 18.49
C ARG A 33 -29.14 11.50 17.80
N ALA A 34 -29.50 10.45 17.08
CA ALA A 34 -28.52 9.58 16.41
C ALA A 34 -27.92 10.19 15.15
N ARG A 35 -28.73 10.92 14.35
CA ARG A 35 -28.29 11.58 13.10
C ARG A 35 -27.00 12.42 13.28
N PRO A 36 -26.91 13.38 14.22
CA PRO A 36 -25.70 14.19 14.39
C PRO A 36 -24.51 13.36 14.85
N VAL A 37 -24.71 12.30 15.64
CA VAL A 37 -23.62 11.40 16.09
C VAL A 37 -23.02 10.65 14.90
N VAL A 38 -23.86 10.08 14.03
CA VAL A 38 -23.39 9.37 12.83
C VAL A 38 -22.73 10.34 11.85
N ALA A 39 -23.32 11.53 11.64
CA ALA A 39 -22.73 12.56 10.79
C ALA A 39 -21.36 13.03 11.30
N ASP A 40 -21.20 13.23 12.62
CA ASP A 40 -19.91 13.58 13.23
C ASP A 40 -18.88 12.44 13.05
N ALA A 41 -19.28 11.18 13.24
CA ALA A 41 -18.41 10.03 13.02
C ALA A 41 -17.94 9.93 11.55
N ILE A 42 -18.84 10.18 10.57
CA ILE A 42 -18.50 10.24 9.14
C ILE A 42 -17.50 11.37 8.87
N ALA A 43 -17.74 12.55 9.44
CA ALA A 43 -16.85 13.71 9.28
C ALA A 43 -15.46 13.44 9.87
N ARG A 44 -15.37 12.88 11.08
CA ARG A 44 -14.12 12.48 11.73
C ARG A 44 -13.36 11.42 10.94
N THR A 45 -14.06 10.40 10.44
CA THR A 45 -13.49 9.37 9.55
C THR A 45 -12.88 10.02 8.30
N GLY A 46 -13.59 10.99 7.71
CA GLY A 46 -13.09 11.75 6.56
C GLY A 46 -11.85 12.57 6.87
N ALA A 47 -11.84 13.28 8.01
CA ALA A 47 -10.70 14.09 8.44
C ALA A 47 -9.47 13.22 8.76
N ALA A 48 -9.67 12.10 9.45
CA ALA A 48 -8.63 11.13 9.74
C ALA A 48 -8.03 10.54 8.45
N GLY A 49 -8.88 10.15 7.50
CA GLY A 49 -8.44 9.71 6.18
C GLY A 49 -7.63 10.76 5.43
N ALA A 50 -8.07 12.01 5.41
CA ALA A 50 -7.34 13.10 4.78
C ALA A 50 -5.97 13.35 5.43
N ALA A 51 -5.91 13.34 6.77
CA ALA A 51 -4.65 13.50 7.51
C ALA A 51 -3.67 12.34 7.24
N ALA A 52 -4.18 11.11 7.19
CA ALA A 52 -3.37 9.93 6.83
C ALA A 52 -2.78 10.05 5.42
N LEU A 53 -3.59 10.43 4.42
CA LEU A 53 -3.12 10.62 3.05
C LEU A 53 -2.04 11.71 2.96
N ALA A 54 -2.25 12.84 3.65
CA ALA A 54 -1.25 13.92 3.70
C ALA A 54 0.05 13.47 4.38
N GLY A 55 -0.03 12.67 5.44
CA GLY A 55 1.14 12.09 6.10
C GLY A 55 1.93 11.15 5.19
N ILE A 56 1.23 10.27 4.46
CA ILE A 56 1.85 9.37 3.46
C ILE A 56 2.53 10.18 2.34
N GLU A 57 1.87 11.22 1.84
CA GLU A 57 2.43 12.10 0.80
C GLU A 57 3.68 12.85 1.30
N ALA A 58 3.67 13.32 2.55
CA ALA A 58 4.81 13.98 3.16
C ALA A 58 6.06 13.06 3.22
N LEU A 59 5.88 11.75 3.47
CA LEU A 59 7.00 10.80 3.42
C LEU A 59 7.62 10.72 2.03
N VAL A 60 6.79 10.70 0.98
CA VAL A 60 7.26 10.68 -0.41
C VAL A 60 7.98 11.98 -0.73
N ALA A 61 7.41 13.13 -0.37
CA ALA A 61 8.01 14.44 -0.59
C ALA A 61 9.36 14.60 0.12
N ALA A 62 9.51 14.03 1.32
CA ALA A 62 10.75 14.02 2.09
C ALA A 62 11.75 12.94 1.64
N ALA A 63 11.41 12.10 0.66
CA ALA A 63 12.19 10.93 0.26
C ALA A 63 12.60 10.04 1.46
N ALA A 64 11.67 9.80 2.39
CA ALA A 64 11.89 9.03 3.62
C ALA A 64 12.05 7.52 3.33
N LEU A 65 13.23 7.10 2.87
CA LEU A 65 13.50 5.73 2.44
C LEU A 65 13.36 4.69 3.56
N ASP A 66 13.57 5.10 4.81
CA ASP A 66 13.40 4.27 6.01
C ASP A 66 11.93 3.93 6.30
N ALA A 67 10.97 4.62 5.68
CA ALA A 67 9.55 4.32 5.80
C ALA A 67 9.08 3.16 4.92
N ILE A 68 9.89 2.67 3.97
CA ILE A 68 9.50 1.59 3.04
C ILE A 68 8.98 0.33 3.77
N PRO A 69 9.66 -0.21 4.80
CA PRO A 69 9.16 -1.38 5.52
C PRO A 69 7.87 -1.11 6.29
N ALA A 70 7.73 0.08 6.89
CA ALA A 70 6.52 0.47 7.62
C ALA A 70 5.32 0.60 6.67
N LEU A 71 5.51 1.19 5.49
CA LEU A 71 4.46 1.27 4.47
C LEU A 71 4.04 -0.11 3.94
N LEU A 72 4.97 -1.07 3.86
CA LEU A 72 4.66 -2.45 3.50
C LEU A 72 3.84 -3.15 4.59
N ALA A 73 4.20 -2.99 5.87
CA ALA A 73 3.40 -3.52 6.98
C ALA A 73 1.99 -2.90 6.99
N ALA A 74 1.92 -1.59 6.83
CA ALA A 74 0.66 -0.84 6.78
C ALA A 74 -0.27 -1.32 5.66
N GLU A 75 0.24 -1.48 4.43
CA GLU A 75 -0.60 -1.88 3.29
C GLU A 75 -1.05 -3.35 3.35
N THR A 76 -0.25 -4.24 3.96
CA THR A 76 -0.46 -5.70 3.88
C THR A 76 -1.11 -6.31 5.12
N VAL A 77 -0.93 -5.69 6.29
CA VAL A 77 -1.39 -6.23 7.57
C VAL A 77 -2.21 -5.19 8.33
N GLU A 78 -1.62 -4.06 8.69
CA GLU A 78 -2.20 -3.15 9.68
C GLU A 78 -3.52 -2.51 9.20
N LEU A 79 -3.54 -1.91 8.00
CA LEU A 79 -4.75 -1.28 7.48
C LEU A 79 -5.85 -2.28 7.10
N PRO A 80 -5.54 -3.45 6.47
CA PRO A 80 -6.53 -4.51 6.29
C PRO A 80 -7.15 -4.99 7.62
N ASP A 81 -6.34 -5.20 8.65
CA ASP A 81 -6.81 -5.65 9.97
C ASP A 81 -7.68 -4.58 10.65
N ALA A 82 -7.26 -3.31 10.60
CA ALA A 82 -8.03 -2.17 11.10
C ALA A 82 -9.37 -2.00 10.37
N ALA A 83 -9.40 -2.20 9.05
CA ALA A 83 -10.63 -2.18 8.26
C ALA A 83 -11.59 -3.29 8.71
N ALA A 84 -11.09 -4.51 8.87
CA ALA A 84 -11.89 -5.64 9.33
C ALA A 84 -12.38 -5.46 10.78
N ALA A 85 -11.57 -4.86 11.66
CA ALA A 85 -11.95 -4.53 13.03
C ALA A 85 -13.05 -3.45 13.08
N SER A 86 -12.92 -2.42 12.23
CA SER A 86 -13.92 -1.37 12.07
C SER A 86 -15.27 -1.93 11.61
N GLU A 87 -15.25 -2.81 10.59
CA GLU A 87 -16.45 -3.48 10.08
C GLU A 87 -17.13 -4.32 11.16
N ARG A 88 -16.38 -5.15 11.88
CA ARG A 88 -16.91 -5.95 13.02
C ARG A 88 -17.55 -5.05 14.08
N SER A 89 -16.87 -3.97 14.46
CA SER A 89 -17.36 -3.05 15.48
C SER A 89 -18.68 -2.37 15.09
N ILE A 90 -18.79 -1.96 13.81
CA ILE A 90 -20.03 -1.39 13.29
C ILE A 90 -21.14 -2.46 13.25
N HIS A 91 -20.84 -3.68 12.82
CA HIS A 91 -21.81 -4.77 12.77
C HIS A 91 -22.33 -5.17 14.17
N GLU A 92 -21.44 -5.22 15.17
CA GLU A 92 -21.81 -5.46 16.57
C GLU A 92 -22.70 -4.34 17.11
N LEU A 93 -22.41 -3.08 16.80
CA LEU A 93 -23.26 -1.95 17.15
C LEU A 93 -24.63 -2.06 16.48
N MET A 94 -24.68 -2.32 15.17
CA MET A 94 -25.90 -2.54 14.40
C MET A 94 -26.75 -3.65 15.02
N SER A 95 -26.14 -4.78 15.38
CA SER A 95 -26.83 -5.91 16.00
C SER A 95 -27.46 -5.53 17.35
N ARG A 96 -26.73 -4.76 18.18
CA ARG A 96 -27.25 -4.26 19.47
C ARG A 96 -28.41 -3.29 19.29
N VAL A 97 -28.33 -2.37 18.33
CA VAL A 97 -29.38 -1.37 18.10
C VAL A 97 -30.56 -1.94 17.31
N ALA A 98 -30.37 -2.93 16.43
CA ALA A 98 -31.45 -3.54 15.65
C ALA A 98 -32.54 -4.15 16.54
N TYR A 99 -32.15 -4.74 17.67
CA TYR A 99 -33.07 -5.35 18.62
C TYR A 99 -33.93 -4.32 19.36
N LYS A 100 -33.35 -3.19 19.78
CA LYS A 100 -34.03 -2.17 20.61
C LYS A 100 -34.58 -0.97 19.83
N ARG A 101 -33.96 -0.64 18.68
CA ARG A 101 -34.09 0.63 17.95
C ARG A 101 -33.88 0.45 16.44
N ARG A 102 -34.71 -0.37 15.81
CA ARG A 102 -34.63 -0.67 14.36
C ARG A 102 -34.68 0.57 13.48
N GLU A 103 -35.31 1.65 13.94
CA GLU A 103 -35.33 2.94 13.24
C GLU A 103 -33.95 3.57 13.01
N LEU A 104 -32.90 3.17 13.74
CA LEU A 104 -31.54 3.67 13.53
C LEU A 104 -30.81 2.99 12.35
N MET A 105 -31.28 1.82 11.91
CA MET A 105 -30.64 1.02 10.87
C MET A 105 -30.34 1.79 9.56
N PRO A 106 -31.19 2.70 9.07
CA PRO A 106 -30.91 3.47 7.86
C PRO A 106 -29.72 4.43 7.95
N LEU A 107 -29.17 4.69 9.14
CA LEU A 107 -28.01 5.59 9.32
C LEU A 107 -26.67 4.89 9.07
N PHE A 108 -26.62 3.56 9.17
CA PHE A 108 -25.36 2.80 9.10
C PHE A 108 -24.77 2.60 7.70
N PRO A 109 -25.55 2.44 6.60
CA PRO A 109 -24.98 2.20 5.27
C PRO A 109 -23.95 3.25 4.84
N GLU A 110 -24.27 4.54 4.99
CA GLU A 110 -23.36 5.63 4.61
C GLU A 110 -22.07 5.62 5.44
N LEU A 111 -22.17 5.32 6.73
CA LEU A 111 -21.01 5.18 7.61
C LEU A 111 -20.12 4.02 7.18
N ILE A 112 -20.70 2.84 6.89
CA ILE A 112 -19.95 1.65 6.45
C ILE A 112 -19.21 1.95 5.15
N GLU A 113 -19.91 2.51 4.17
CA GLU A 113 -19.33 2.89 2.88
C GLU A 113 -18.18 3.87 3.07
N ARG A 114 -18.34 4.87 3.95
CA ARG A 114 -17.30 5.86 4.21
C ARG A 114 -16.07 5.25 4.86
N VAL A 115 -16.24 4.41 5.89
CA VAL A 115 -15.14 3.75 6.60
C VAL A 115 -14.39 2.82 5.66
N ALA A 116 -15.09 2.02 4.86
CA ALA A 116 -14.48 1.14 3.87
C ALA A 116 -13.69 1.94 2.82
N ALA A 117 -14.25 3.03 2.31
CA ALA A 117 -13.61 3.87 1.31
C ALA A 117 -12.31 4.52 1.83
N VAL A 118 -12.30 4.99 3.08
CA VAL A 118 -11.12 5.61 3.69
C VAL A 118 -9.99 4.60 3.90
N HIS A 119 -10.29 3.41 4.43
CA HIS A 119 -9.28 2.35 4.56
C HIS A 119 -8.72 1.92 3.21
N ALA A 120 -9.58 1.69 2.21
CA ALA A 120 -9.15 1.32 0.87
C ALA A 120 -8.28 2.41 0.21
N ALA A 121 -8.59 3.69 0.43
CA ALA A 121 -7.77 4.79 -0.05
C ALA A 121 -6.40 4.83 0.64
N ALA A 122 -6.34 4.64 1.97
CA ALA A 122 -5.09 4.59 2.71
C ALA A 122 -4.20 3.43 2.26
N ILE A 123 -4.76 2.23 2.07
CA ILE A 123 -4.01 1.05 1.57
C ILE A 123 -3.38 1.34 0.20
N ARG A 124 -4.17 1.88 -0.75
CA ARG A 124 -3.66 2.25 -2.08
C ARG A 124 -2.59 3.33 -2.01
N ALA A 125 -2.76 4.30 -1.11
CA ALA A 125 -1.79 5.37 -0.93
C ALA A 125 -0.47 4.83 -0.36
N CYS A 126 -0.50 3.94 0.64
CA CYS A 126 0.68 3.27 1.17
C CYS A 126 1.46 2.53 0.07
N GLY A 127 0.77 1.72 -0.75
CA GLY A 127 1.44 1.00 -1.83
C GLY A 127 1.98 1.89 -2.94
N THR A 128 1.25 2.95 -3.29
CA THR A 128 1.76 3.95 -4.24
C THR A 128 2.99 4.66 -3.70
N ALA A 129 2.96 5.11 -2.44
CA ALA A 129 4.06 5.79 -1.78
C ALA A 129 5.29 4.89 -1.64
N ARG A 130 5.09 3.64 -1.20
CA ARG A 130 6.15 2.64 -1.10
C ARG A 130 6.84 2.42 -2.44
N TRP A 131 6.07 2.21 -3.51
CA TRP A 131 6.64 2.03 -4.86
C TRP A 131 7.46 3.24 -5.31
N ARG A 132 6.97 4.46 -5.06
CA ARG A 132 7.70 5.71 -5.35
C ARG A 132 8.99 5.81 -4.53
N LEU A 133 8.97 5.46 -3.25
CA LEU A 133 10.15 5.48 -2.39
C LEU A 133 11.17 4.39 -2.77
N MET A 134 10.73 3.21 -3.20
CA MET A 134 11.63 2.18 -3.76
C MET A 134 12.32 2.69 -5.04
N ALA A 135 11.59 3.38 -5.92
CA ALA A 135 12.16 4.02 -7.09
C ALA A 135 13.15 5.15 -6.72
N ALA A 136 12.84 5.95 -5.71
CA ALA A 136 13.77 6.96 -5.17
C ALA A 136 15.03 6.29 -4.59
N ARG A 137 14.88 5.21 -3.82
CA ARG A 137 15.99 4.41 -3.26
C ARG A 137 16.90 3.85 -4.35
N ALA A 138 16.34 3.34 -5.45
CA ALA A 138 17.11 2.85 -6.59
C ALA A 138 17.97 3.95 -7.26
N ARG A 139 17.51 5.20 -7.26
CA ARG A 139 18.28 6.36 -7.78
C ARG A 139 19.30 6.91 -6.80
N MET A 140 18.92 7.06 -5.53
CA MET A 140 19.76 7.70 -4.51
C MET A 140 20.83 6.76 -3.95
N GLN A 141 20.54 5.46 -3.97
CA GLN A 141 21.38 4.42 -3.38
C GLN A 141 21.54 3.24 -4.34
N PRO A 142 22.03 3.46 -5.58
CA PRO A 142 22.18 2.38 -6.55
C PRO A 142 23.15 1.32 -6.04
N GLY A 143 22.87 0.06 -6.34
CA GLY A 143 23.79 -1.03 -6.07
C GLY A 143 24.83 -1.21 -7.18
N ARG A 144 25.83 -2.04 -6.90
CA ARG A 144 26.86 -2.46 -7.87
C ARG A 144 26.48 -3.81 -8.48
N PRO A 145 27.01 -4.19 -9.66
CA PRO A 145 26.79 -5.53 -10.18
C PRO A 145 27.23 -6.60 -9.16
N SER A 146 26.34 -7.53 -8.80
CA SER A 146 26.65 -8.61 -7.85
C SER A 146 27.32 -9.82 -8.49
N SER A 147 27.23 -9.93 -9.81
CA SER A 147 27.62 -11.09 -10.61
C SER A 147 27.96 -10.69 -12.04
N PRO A 148 28.49 -11.60 -12.88
CA PRO A 148 28.63 -11.34 -14.30
C PRO A 148 27.29 -11.02 -14.96
N ILE A 149 27.31 -10.12 -15.95
CA ILE A 149 26.12 -9.76 -16.74
C ILE A 149 25.57 -11.01 -17.44
N GLN A 150 24.26 -11.22 -17.28
CA GLN A 150 23.47 -12.33 -17.78
C GLN A 150 22.63 -11.91 -19.00
N GLY A 151 21.98 -12.90 -19.61
CA GLY A 151 21.10 -12.74 -20.78
C GLY A 151 21.81 -12.98 -22.11
N ALA A 152 21.18 -13.77 -22.98
CA ALA A 152 21.74 -14.11 -24.29
C ALA A 152 21.52 -13.00 -25.33
N GLY A 153 20.49 -12.16 -25.16
CA GLY A 153 20.44 -10.89 -25.90
C GLY A 153 20.16 -9.68 -25.03
N THR A 154 19.01 -9.55 -24.36
CA THR A 154 18.84 -8.42 -23.44
C THR A 154 19.69 -8.64 -22.19
N ARG A 155 20.69 -7.78 -22.02
CA ARG A 155 21.70 -7.89 -20.97
C ARG A 155 21.16 -7.38 -19.65
N TYR A 156 21.33 -8.14 -18.57
CA TYR A 156 20.94 -7.70 -17.23
C TYR A 156 21.84 -8.27 -16.14
N VAL A 157 21.77 -7.69 -14.95
CA VAL A 157 22.49 -8.17 -13.76
C VAL A 157 21.75 -7.75 -12.49
N LYS A 158 21.78 -8.58 -11.45
CA LYS A 158 21.30 -8.16 -10.13
C LYS A 158 22.29 -7.19 -9.49
N SER A 159 21.77 -6.20 -8.76
CA SER A 159 22.62 -5.40 -7.89
C SER A 159 23.04 -6.19 -6.64
N ASP A 160 24.15 -5.81 -6.01
CA ASP A 160 24.65 -6.36 -4.74
C ASP A 160 23.71 -6.12 -3.55
N ARG A 161 22.74 -5.21 -3.71
CA ARG A 161 21.69 -4.91 -2.73
C ARG A 161 20.37 -5.62 -3.04
N PHE A 162 20.21 -6.17 -4.25
CA PHE A 162 18.93 -6.68 -4.73
C PHE A 162 18.35 -7.77 -3.82
N ASP A 163 19.13 -8.79 -3.46
CA ASP A 163 18.60 -9.94 -2.71
C ASP A 163 18.15 -9.53 -1.30
N ALA A 164 18.83 -8.55 -0.68
CA ALA A 164 18.41 -7.97 0.60
C ALA A 164 17.08 -7.19 0.45
N ARG A 165 16.98 -6.32 -0.55
CA ARG A 165 15.75 -5.56 -0.85
C ARG A 165 14.57 -6.47 -1.23
N ALA A 166 14.84 -7.56 -1.94
CA ALA A 166 13.83 -8.56 -2.27
C ALA A 166 13.34 -9.31 -1.03
N ALA A 167 14.22 -9.57 -0.05
CA ALA A 167 13.85 -10.18 1.23
C ALA A 167 12.98 -9.26 2.10
N GLU A 168 13.19 -7.93 2.02
CA GLU A 168 12.35 -6.93 2.70
C GLU A 168 10.96 -6.84 2.07
N SER A 169 10.84 -6.99 0.75
CA SER A 169 9.63 -6.66 0.00
C SER A 169 8.75 -7.84 -0.38
N LEU A 170 9.28 -9.07 -0.39
CA LEU A 170 8.59 -10.25 -0.90
C LEU A 170 8.67 -11.47 0.04
N PRO A 171 7.59 -12.25 0.17
CA PRO A 171 7.63 -13.59 0.75
C PRO A 171 8.57 -14.54 -0.01
N GLY A 172 9.05 -15.59 0.67
CA GLY A 172 9.98 -16.57 0.09
C GLY A 172 9.51 -17.22 -1.22
N ILE A 173 8.22 -17.56 -1.31
CA ILE A 173 7.63 -18.17 -2.50
C ILE A 173 7.63 -17.22 -3.70
N ASP A 174 7.37 -15.94 -3.46
CA ASP A 174 7.31 -14.92 -4.51
C ASP A 174 8.71 -14.53 -4.97
N ARG A 175 9.73 -14.56 -4.10
CA ARG A 175 11.13 -14.40 -4.51
C ARG A 175 11.57 -15.46 -5.53
N THR A 176 11.23 -16.72 -5.28
CA THR A 176 11.51 -17.82 -6.22
C THR A 176 10.79 -17.63 -7.56
N ARG A 177 9.54 -17.13 -7.54
CA ARG A 177 8.79 -16.81 -8.76
C ARG A 177 9.44 -15.64 -9.51
N ALA A 178 9.77 -14.56 -8.82
CA ALA A 178 10.42 -13.39 -9.38
C ALA A 178 11.75 -13.77 -10.05
N ASP A 179 12.60 -14.57 -9.41
CA ASP A 179 13.87 -15.02 -9.98
C ASP A 179 13.70 -15.85 -11.27
N ARG A 180 12.65 -16.67 -11.36
CA ARG A 180 12.32 -17.39 -12.61
C ARG A 180 11.89 -16.43 -13.71
N ILE A 181 11.11 -15.41 -13.38
CA ILE A 181 10.65 -14.40 -14.34
C ILE A 181 11.80 -13.50 -14.79
N LEU A 182 12.70 -13.13 -13.89
CA LEU A 182 13.87 -12.31 -14.22
C LEU A 182 14.76 -12.96 -15.29
N LYS A 183 14.91 -14.30 -15.27
CA LYS A 183 15.67 -15.02 -16.30
C LYS A 183 15.15 -14.75 -17.72
N ARG A 184 13.84 -14.52 -17.84
CA ARG A 184 13.17 -14.25 -19.10
C ARG A 184 13.48 -12.86 -19.67
N LEU A 185 13.93 -11.92 -18.83
CA LEU A 185 14.48 -10.65 -19.32
C LEU A 185 15.66 -10.88 -20.26
N GLY A 186 16.40 -11.98 -20.12
CA GLY A 186 17.54 -12.34 -20.95
C GLY A 186 17.23 -12.89 -22.33
N GLU A 187 15.96 -13.16 -22.64
CA GLU A 187 15.49 -13.71 -23.91
C GLU A 187 15.59 -12.66 -25.04
N THR A 188 15.45 -13.10 -26.30
CA THR A 188 15.48 -12.21 -27.47
C THR A 188 14.48 -12.66 -28.53
N PRO A 189 13.41 -11.88 -28.78
CA PRO A 189 13.07 -10.60 -28.11
C PRO A 189 12.71 -10.78 -26.62
N VAL A 190 12.67 -9.67 -25.87
CA VAL A 190 12.10 -9.70 -24.50
C VAL A 190 10.62 -10.06 -24.64
N PRO A 191 10.10 -11.05 -23.90
CA PRO A 191 8.71 -11.45 -24.03
C PRO A 191 7.75 -10.31 -23.67
N ASP A 192 6.73 -10.09 -24.50
CA ASP A 192 5.77 -8.99 -24.34
C ASP A 192 5.02 -9.06 -23.00
N GLU A 193 4.79 -10.26 -22.47
CA GLU A 193 4.14 -10.45 -21.18
C GLU A 193 4.96 -9.94 -19.99
N LEU A 194 6.26 -9.68 -20.16
CA LEU A 194 7.07 -9.02 -19.13
C LEU A 194 6.74 -7.53 -19.02
N GLU A 195 6.09 -6.95 -20.03
CA GLU A 195 5.71 -5.54 -20.09
C GLU A 195 6.89 -4.61 -19.77
N LEU A 196 8.02 -4.80 -20.45
CA LEU A 196 9.18 -3.94 -20.30
C LEU A 196 8.85 -2.52 -20.77
N ARG A 197 8.84 -1.59 -19.83
CA ARG A 197 8.53 -0.18 -20.08
C ARG A 197 9.29 0.74 -19.14
N PRO A 198 9.46 2.03 -19.52
CA PRO A 198 9.97 3.03 -18.59
C PRO A 198 9.10 3.09 -17.33
N LEU A 199 9.73 3.35 -16.18
CA LEU A 199 9.00 3.58 -14.94
C LEU A 199 8.40 5.01 -14.95
N ASP A 200 7.14 5.14 -14.55
CA ASP A 200 6.47 6.45 -14.47
C ASP A 200 7.22 7.42 -13.53
N GLY A 201 7.20 8.72 -13.86
CA GLY A 201 7.88 9.77 -13.10
C GLY A 201 9.26 10.21 -13.64
N GLY A 202 9.67 9.71 -14.80
CA GLY A 202 10.83 10.20 -15.56
C GLY A 202 12.20 9.68 -15.11
N GLY A 203 13.11 9.54 -16.08
CA GLY A 203 14.53 9.21 -15.86
C GLY A 203 14.82 7.73 -15.63
N ASP A 204 15.85 7.23 -16.36
CA ASP A 204 16.76 6.05 -16.24
C ASP A 204 16.28 4.69 -15.68
N LEU A 205 15.12 4.64 -15.03
CA LEU A 205 14.49 3.47 -14.48
C LEU A 205 13.44 2.88 -15.42
N TRP A 206 13.37 1.56 -15.38
CA TRP A 206 12.47 0.72 -16.14
C TRP A 206 11.81 -0.28 -15.22
N THR A 207 10.74 -0.90 -15.70
CA THR A 207 10.03 -1.93 -14.95
C THR A 207 9.54 -3.05 -15.84
N ILE A 208 9.55 -4.26 -15.29
CA ILE A 208 8.95 -5.46 -15.86
C ILE A 208 8.11 -6.15 -14.78
N LYS A 209 7.16 -7.00 -15.18
CA LYS A 209 6.47 -7.90 -14.26
C LYS A 209 7.46 -8.84 -13.56
N ALA A 210 7.22 -9.08 -12.27
CA ALA A 210 7.93 -10.05 -11.44
C ALA A 210 7.00 -11.21 -10.99
N GLY A 211 5.78 -11.26 -11.51
CA GLY A 211 4.75 -12.26 -11.20
C GLY A 211 3.75 -11.76 -10.15
N GLY A 212 2.51 -12.23 -10.26
CA GLY A 212 1.41 -11.69 -9.44
C GLY A 212 1.24 -10.18 -9.66
N VAL A 213 1.14 -9.43 -8.57
CA VAL A 213 1.09 -7.96 -8.56
C VAL A 213 2.47 -7.30 -8.49
N SER A 214 3.54 -8.10 -8.43
CA SER A 214 4.89 -7.60 -8.21
C SER A 214 5.59 -7.21 -9.50
N ARG A 215 6.48 -6.22 -9.41
CA ARG A 215 7.31 -5.75 -10.51
C ARG A 215 8.74 -5.49 -10.04
N PHE A 216 9.66 -5.57 -10.99
CA PHE A 216 11.05 -5.18 -10.80
C PHE A 216 11.24 -3.69 -11.06
N ILE A 217 12.18 -3.08 -10.34
CA ILE A 217 12.77 -1.78 -10.66
C ILE A 217 14.14 -2.04 -11.27
N LEU A 218 14.28 -1.64 -12.53
CA LEU A 218 15.48 -1.79 -13.32
C LEU A 218 16.10 -0.41 -13.55
N ARG A 219 17.42 -0.32 -13.61
CA ARG A 219 18.15 0.88 -13.99
C ARG A 219 19.00 0.60 -15.22
N VAL A 220 19.00 1.48 -16.20
CA VAL A 220 19.80 1.28 -17.42
C VAL A 220 21.22 1.77 -17.17
N GLU A 221 22.17 0.86 -17.36
CA GLU A 221 23.60 1.12 -17.28
C GLU A 221 24.27 0.85 -18.63
N ARG A 222 25.50 1.31 -18.79
CA ARG A 222 26.30 1.06 -20.00
C ARG A 222 27.70 0.60 -19.64
N ASP A 223 28.17 -0.41 -20.36
CA ASP A 223 29.57 -0.78 -20.38
C ASP A 223 30.11 -0.74 -21.82
N ARG A 224 31.35 -1.23 -22.00
CA ARG A 224 32.05 -1.28 -23.29
C ARG A 224 31.29 -2.08 -24.36
N ARG A 225 30.40 -2.99 -23.95
CA ARG A 225 29.61 -3.87 -24.82
C ARG A 225 28.20 -3.32 -25.08
N GLY A 226 27.87 -2.15 -24.53
CA GLY A 226 26.58 -1.49 -24.72
C GLY A 226 25.71 -1.45 -23.44
N PRO A 227 24.41 -1.14 -23.59
CA PRO A 227 23.52 -1.01 -22.44
C PRO A 227 23.18 -2.36 -21.80
N PHE A 228 22.87 -2.32 -20.51
CA PHE A 228 22.33 -3.44 -19.74
C PHE A 228 21.42 -2.96 -18.61
N TYR A 229 20.54 -3.82 -18.13
CA TYR A 229 19.65 -3.52 -17.00
C TYR A 229 20.28 -3.98 -15.67
N MET A 230 20.45 -3.06 -14.74
CA MET A 230 20.72 -3.35 -13.33
C MET A 230 19.41 -3.56 -12.59
N VAL A 231 19.20 -4.71 -11.96
CA VAL A 231 18.02 -4.99 -11.14
C VAL A 231 18.27 -4.43 -9.75
N GLU A 232 17.58 -3.34 -9.42
CA GLU A 232 17.81 -2.58 -8.19
C GLU A 232 16.85 -2.98 -7.07
N ASP A 233 15.60 -3.30 -7.41
CA ASP A 233 14.55 -3.58 -6.42
C ASP A 233 13.43 -4.45 -6.99
N VAL A 234 12.57 -4.97 -6.11
CA VAL A 234 11.37 -5.72 -6.48
C VAL A 234 10.32 -5.61 -5.38
N GLY A 235 9.05 -5.49 -5.75
CA GLY A 235 7.94 -5.53 -4.79
C GLY A 235 6.59 -5.43 -5.49
N PRO A 236 5.49 -5.54 -4.72
CA PRO A 236 4.15 -5.26 -5.24
C PRO A 236 4.11 -3.83 -5.81
N GLN A 237 3.53 -3.67 -7.00
CA GLN A 237 3.13 -2.36 -7.49
C GLN A 237 1.63 -2.22 -7.24
N ALA A 238 1.24 -1.15 -6.54
CA ALA A 238 -0.19 -0.84 -6.39
C ALA A 238 -0.83 -0.70 -7.77
N ALA A 239 -1.98 -1.35 -7.96
CA ALA A 239 -2.78 -1.29 -9.17
C ALA A 239 -3.40 0.09 -9.39
#